data_AF-A0A3M2RHM6-F1
#
_entry.id   AF-A0A3M2RHM6-F1
#
_cell.length_a   1.000
_cell.length_b   1.000
_cell.length_c   1.000
_cell.angle_alpha   90.00
_cell.angle_beta   90.00
_cell.angle_gamma   90.00
#
_symmetry.space_group_name_H-M   'P 1'
#
loop_
_entity.id
_entity.type
_entity.pdbx_description
1 polymer ?
#
loop_
_entity_poly.entity_id
_entity_poly.type
_entity_poly.pdbx_seq_one_letter_code
_entity_poly.pdbx_strand_id
1 'polypeptide(L)'
;MSSNGFLVPDSYVFHAPNDVDMNCSSIFWGFSFAFVFFAALRAATQTLQTWRRKHHITAYIVMIWVGWAANLVLGAFAWCFQRGFIKPSFQLFFLIACFWSLQIQLLTQIIVNRLAFLTPNPAAITRLRWIVFLLILLVNISVMVTWVPAQLQISHKWMRISEIWERCEMAIFSIIDLSLNLRFVQLVRNRMTSHALNNKYLSLFQFNCGMILASISLDVALIGLMSLPSKLVYLQFHSLAFLVKLFIEMNMSDLITKVAQDRNRNASDRNSRLPPADRTLSLATKSAPGRLRAAQIPTGNGSVVEVGPKRSSYPADGRIHITVETAITRKSIDSEDDTASQRSLTRGM
;
A
#
# COMPACT_ATOMS: atom_id res chain seq x y z
N MET A 1 46.28 11.46 24.26
CA MET A 1 45.47 10.39 23.65
C MET A 1 44.02 10.79 23.83
N SER A 2 43.34 11.13 22.74
CA SER A 2 42.00 11.74 22.75
C SER A 2 41.02 10.89 23.56
N SER A 3 40.37 11.50 24.55
CA SER A 3 39.35 10.88 25.40
C SER A 3 38.03 10.58 24.64
N ASN A 4 38.02 10.76 23.32
CA ASN A 4 36.86 10.61 22.46
C ASN A 4 37.00 9.33 21.60
N GLY A 5 35.86 8.75 21.18
CA GLY A 5 35.85 7.56 20.33
C GLY A 5 36.46 7.78 18.94
N PHE A 6 36.57 6.71 18.15
CA PHE A 6 37.20 6.72 16.83
C PHE A 6 36.64 7.83 15.91
N LEU A 7 37.55 8.66 15.36
CA LEU A 7 37.30 9.80 14.46
C LEU A 7 36.39 10.92 15.02
N VAL A 8 36.46 11.17 16.33
CA VAL A 8 35.81 12.34 16.93
C VAL A 8 36.82 13.49 17.04
N PRO A 9 36.53 14.69 16.51
CA PRO A 9 37.41 15.85 16.67
C PRO A 9 37.64 16.20 18.15
N ASP A 10 38.83 16.73 18.47
CA ASP A 10 39.16 17.16 19.84
C ASP A 10 38.29 18.33 20.34
N SER A 11 37.55 19.00 19.44
CA SER A 11 36.59 20.06 19.72
C SER A 11 35.18 19.57 20.08
N TYR A 12 34.95 18.26 20.16
CA TYR A 12 33.62 17.70 20.45
C TYR A 12 33.22 17.96 21.91
N VAL A 13 32.11 18.67 22.09
CA VAL A 13 31.54 18.93 23.41
C VAL A 13 30.32 18.04 23.57
N PHE A 14 30.41 17.04 24.46
CA PHE A 14 29.25 16.26 24.86
C PHE A 14 28.29 17.18 25.62
N HIS A 15 27.18 17.54 24.98
CA HIS A 15 26.09 18.20 25.67
C HIS A 15 25.43 17.18 26.61
N ALA A 16 25.83 17.23 27.88
CA ALA A 16 25.21 16.44 28.93
C ALA A 16 23.69 16.74 28.95
N PRO A 17 22.83 15.71 28.97
CA PRO A 17 21.39 15.90 29.04
C PRO A 17 21.01 16.70 30.30
N ASN A 18 20.15 17.71 30.16
CA ASN A 18 19.51 18.35 31.31
C ASN A 18 18.60 17.34 32.03
N ASP A 19 18.44 17.43 33.35
CA ASP A 19 17.64 16.46 34.13
C ASP A 19 16.19 16.36 33.64
N VAL A 20 15.62 17.48 33.19
CA VAL A 20 14.26 17.54 32.63
C VAL A 20 14.17 16.79 31.28
N ASP A 21 15.18 16.96 30.42
CA ASP A 21 15.25 16.25 29.13
C ASP A 21 15.46 14.75 29.36
N MET A 22 16.24 14.40 30.39
CA MET A 22 16.45 13.02 30.81
C MET A 22 15.16 12.34 31.26
N ASN A 23 14.39 13.02 32.10
CA ASN A 23 13.11 12.53 32.58
C ASN A 23 12.09 12.39 31.44
N CYS A 24 11.97 13.39 30.56
CA CYS A 24 11.08 13.33 29.40
C CYS A 24 11.43 12.17 28.45
N SER A 25 12.72 12.01 28.12
CA SER A 25 13.16 10.91 27.27
C SER A 25 12.89 9.54 27.89
N SER A 26 13.08 9.40 29.21
CA SER A 26 12.78 8.16 29.93
C SER A 26 11.30 7.77 29.87
N ILE A 27 10.41 8.76 29.94
CA ILE A 27 8.97 8.54 29.77
C ILE A 27 8.66 8.07 28.34
N PHE A 28 9.23 8.73 27.33
CA PHE A 28 9.04 8.31 25.93
C PHE A 28 9.61 6.93 25.65
N TRP A 29 10.74 6.57 26.27
CA TRP A 29 11.32 5.23 26.13
C TRP A 29 10.44 4.16 26.78
N GLY A 30 9.93 4.42 28.00
CA GLY A 30 8.97 3.53 28.66
C GLY A 30 7.71 3.31 27.83
N PHE A 31 7.16 4.37 27.25
CA PHE A 31 6.00 4.28 26.36
C PHE A 31 6.32 3.55 25.05
N SER A 32 7.52 3.75 24.50
CA SER A 32 8.00 3.02 23.32
C SER A 32 8.01 1.52 23.58
N PHE A 33 8.39 1.07 24.77
CA PHE A 33 8.42 -0.36 25.12
C PHE A 33 7.02 -0.99 25.08
N ALA A 34 5.99 -0.27 25.53
CA ALA A 34 4.60 -0.72 25.40
C ALA A 34 4.21 -0.91 23.93
N PHE A 35 4.57 0.03 23.05
CA PHE A 35 4.32 -0.09 21.62
C PHE A 35 5.16 -1.16 20.94
N VAL A 36 6.40 -1.40 21.36
CA VAL A 36 7.21 -2.53 20.89
C VAL A 36 6.48 -3.84 21.15
N PHE A 37 5.93 -4.02 22.36
CA PHE A 37 5.19 -5.22 22.72
C PHE A 37 3.90 -5.37 21.92
N PHE A 38 3.06 -4.34 21.84
CA PHE A 38 1.82 -4.39 21.08
C PHE A 38 2.05 -4.56 19.58
N ALA A 39 3.06 -3.90 19.02
CA ALA A 39 3.47 -4.07 17.63
C ALA A 39 3.96 -5.49 17.36
N ALA A 40 4.75 -6.08 18.27
CA ALA A 40 5.22 -7.46 18.14
C ALA A 40 4.06 -8.46 18.16
N LEU A 41 3.09 -8.31 19.07
CA LEU A 41 1.90 -9.16 19.11
C LEU A 41 1.09 -9.07 17.82
N ARG A 42 0.88 -7.85 17.31
CA ARG A 42 0.18 -7.63 16.03
C ARG A 42 0.95 -8.21 14.85
N ALA A 43 2.26 -7.99 14.76
CA ALA A 43 3.11 -8.57 13.73
C ALA A 43 3.09 -10.11 13.78
N ALA A 44 3.16 -10.70 14.98
CA ALA A 44 3.12 -12.15 15.18
C ALA A 44 1.79 -12.75 14.75
N THR A 45 0.67 -12.14 15.16
CA THR A 45 -0.67 -12.58 14.75
C THR A 45 -0.86 -12.50 13.23
N GLN A 46 -0.43 -11.43 12.58
CA GLN A 46 -0.47 -11.31 11.11
C GLN A 46 0.42 -12.33 10.40
N THR A 47 1.61 -12.56 10.94
CA THR A 47 2.57 -13.55 10.44
C THR A 47 1.94 -14.95 10.49
N LEU A 48 1.35 -15.31 11.63
CA LEU A 48 0.70 -16.60 11.84
C LEU A 48 -0.51 -16.79 10.93
N GLN A 49 -1.36 -15.77 10.77
CA GLN A 49 -2.51 -15.84 9.87
C GLN A 49 -2.09 -16.02 8.41
N THR A 50 -1.04 -15.35 7.98
CA THR A 50 -0.53 -15.48 6.60
C THR A 50 0.12 -16.83 6.39
N TRP A 51 0.89 -17.31 7.36
CA TRP A 51 1.50 -18.63 7.34
C TRP A 51 0.44 -19.72 7.19
N ARG A 52 -0.64 -19.68 7.99
CA ARG A 52 -1.75 -20.64 7.88
C ARG A 52 -2.45 -20.65 6.51
N ARG A 53 -2.46 -19.52 5.79
CA ARG A 53 -3.15 -19.40 4.49
C ARG A 53 -2.28 -19.73 3.29
N LYS A 54 -1.00 -19.34 3.32
CA LYS A 54 -0.12 -19.40 2.14
C LYS A 54 1.12 -20.28 2.34
N HIS A 55 1.43 -20.71 3.56
CA HIS A 55 2.65 -21.44 3.91
C HIS A 55 3.97 -20.79 3.44
N HIS A 56 3.95 -19.50 3.09
CA HIS A 56 5.11 -18.73 2.66
C HIS A 56 5.13 -17.35 3.33
N ILE A 57 6.33 -16.88 3.65
CA ILE A 57 6.57 -15.55 4.20
C ILE A 57 6.51 -14.55 3.05
N THR A 58 5.61 -13.57 3.15
CA THR A 58 5.48 -12.51 2.14
C THR A 58 6.49 -11.39 2.41
N ALA A 59 6.94 -10.70 1.35
CA ALA A 59 7.85 -9.57 1.49
C ALA A 59 7.31 -8.49 2.46
N TYR A 60 5.99 -8.29 2.51
CA TYR A 60 5.33 -7.40 3.45
C TYR A 60 5.60 -7.76 4.92
N ILE A 61 5.52 -9.05 5.28
CA ILE A 61 5.79 -9.51 6.64
C ILE A 61 7.26 -9.28 7.00
N VAL A 62 8.18 -9.54 6.07
CA VAL A 62 9.61 -9.26 6.28
C VAL A 62 9.82 -7.76 6.52
N MET A 63 9.21 -6.89 5.72
CA MET A 63 9.31 -5.43 5.91
C MET A 63 8.79 -4.99 7.29
N ILE A 64 7.71 -5.58 7.80
CA ILE A 64 7.20 -5.30 9.15
C ILE A 64 8.19 -5.73 10.22
N TRP A 65 8.71 -6.95 10.17
CA TRP A 65 9.65 -7.45 11.19
C TRP A 65 10.96 -6.69 11.18
N VAL A 66 11.49 -6.38 10.00
CA VAL A 66 12.70 -5.57 9.87
C VAL A 66 12.44 -4.15 10.36
N GLY A 67 11.30 -3.56 10.02
CA GLY A 67 10.90 -2.23 10.52
C GLY A 67 10.77 -2.21 12.04
N TRP A 68 10.12 -3.21 12.64
CA TRP A 68 9.98 -3.34 14.09
C TRP A 68 11.35 -3.50 14.78
N ALA A 69 12.20 -4.40 14.27
CA ALA A 69 13.53 -4.63 14.83
C ALA A 69 14.42 -3.37 14.73
N ALA A 70 14.38 -2.67 13.59
CA ALA A 70 15.11 -1.43 13.41
C ALA A 70 14.69 -0.34 14.41
N ASN A 71 13.39 -0.24 14.72
CA ASN A 71 12.89 0.69 15.74
C ASN A 71 13.32 0.33 17.16
N LEU A 72 13.29 -0.96 17.50
CA LEU A 72 13.77 -1.43 18.81
C LEU A 72 15.27 -1.15 19.00
N VAL A 73 16.08 -1.45 17.98
CA VAL A 73 17.53 -1.24 18.00
C VAL A 73 17.88 0.24 18.09
N LEU A 74 17.22 1.11 17.31
CA LEU A 74 17.48 2.55 17.33
C LEU A 74 17.10 3.18 18.69
N GLY A 75 15.95 2.80 19.24
CA GLY A 75 15.52 3.26 20.56
C GLY A 75 16.47 2.80 21.67
N ALA A 76 16.96 1.56 21.59
CA ALA A 76 17.95 1.06 22.54
C ALA A 76 19.28 1.82 22.43
N PHE A 77 19.76 2.11 21.21
CA PHE A 77 20.95 2.93 21.01
C PHE A 77 20.77 4.36 21.53
N ALA A 78 19.61 4.98 21.29
CA ALA A 78 19.31 6.32 21.81
C ALA A 78 19.37 6.36 23.34
N TRP A 79 18.76 5.37 24.01
CA TRP A 79 18.80 5.22 25.47
C TRP A 79 20.21 4.99 26.01
N CYS A 80 20.96 4.07 25.40
CA CYS A 80 22.33 3.76 25.81
C CYS A 80 23.28 4.96 25.62
N PHE A 81 23.12 5.71 24.53
CA PHE A 81 23.86 6.95 24.27
C PHE A 81 23.52 8.00 25.33
N GLN A 82 22.25 8.15 25.68
CA GLN A 82 21.80 9.11 26.68
C GLN A 82 22.32 8.82 28.09
N ARG A 83 22.42 7.54 28.48
CA ARG A 83 23.04 7.12 29.76
C ARG A 83 24.56 7.28 29.80
N GLY A 84 25.20 7.65 28.69
CA GLY A 84 26.65 7.79 28.59
C GLY A 84 27.42 6.46 28.64
N PHE A 85 26.73 5.31 28.51
CA PHE A 85 27.38 3.99 28.48
C PHE A 85 28.24 3.82 27.22
N ILE A 86 27.85 4.47 26.12
CA ILE A 86 28.53 4.36 24.83
C ILE A 86 29.17 5.70 24.49
N LYS A 87 30.48 5.68 24.25
CA LYS A 87 31.24 6.87 23.82
C LYS A 87 30.81 7.30 22.41
N PRO A 88 30.71 8.62 22.13
CA PRO A 88 30.46 9.11 20.79
C PRO A 88 31.55 8.61 19.85
N SER A 89 31.15 8.09 18.69
CA SER A 89 32.05 7.58 17.64
C SER A 89 31.40 7.78 16.27
N PHE A 90 32.23 7.92 15.24
CA PHE A 90 31.74 8.05 13.86
C PHE A 90 30.86 6.86 13.45
N GLN A 91 31.28 5.65 13.81
CA GLN A 91 30.55 4.41 13.49
C GLN A 91 29.16 4.38 14.12
N LEU A 92 29.03 4.84 15.36
CA LEU A 92 27.74 4.91 16.05
C LEU A 92 26.79 5.88 15.34
N PHE A 93 27.26 7.09 15.00
CA PHE A 93 26.42 8.04 14.29
C PHE A 93 26.04 7.52 12.90
N PHE A 94 26.99 6.94 12.16
CA PHE A 94 26.70 6.34 10.86
C PHE A 94 25.66 5.21 10.94
N LEU A 95 25.77 4.33 11.94
CA LEU A 95 24.78 3.25 12.15
C LEU A 95 23.40 3.81 12.52
N ILE A 96 23.33 4.80 13.41
CA ILE A 96 22.07 5.48 13.75
C ILE A 96 21.41 6.06 12.48
N ALA A 97 22.18 6.77 11.66
CA ALA A 97 21.71 7.33 10.40
C ALA A 97 21.24 6.25 9.41
N CYS A 98 21.93 5.11 9.34
CA CYS A 98 21.53 3.97 8.50
C CYS A 98 20.22 3.34 8.97
N PHE A 99 20.09 3.05 10.26
CA PHE A 99 18.86 2.48 10.83
C PHE A 99 17.67 3.42 10.69
N TRP A 100 17.89 4.72 10.91
CA TRP A 100 16.88 5.75 10.68
C TRP A 100 16.46 5.79 9.19
N SER A 101 17.42 5.87 8.27
CA SER A 101 17.11 5.87 6.82
C SER A 101 16.32 4.62 6.41
N LEU A 102 16.68 3.46 6.96
CA LEU A 102 15.97 2.20 6.75
C LEU A 102 14.54 2.23 7.32
N GLN A 103 14.31 2.82 8.50
CA GLN A 103 12.98 2.96 9.08
C GLN A 103 12.05 3.79 8.19
N ILE A 104 12.51 4.95 7.71
CA ILE A 104 11.72 5.80 6.80
C ILE A 104 11.42 5.05 5.51
N GLN A 105 12.44 4.43 4.90
CA GLN A 105 12.26 3.69 3.66
C GLN A 105 11.22 2.57 3.82
N LEU A 106 11.35 1.75 4.86
CA LEU A 106 10.44 0.62 5.10
C LEU A 106 9.03 1.10 5.41
N LEU A 107 8.86 2.08 6.31
CA LEU A 107 7.54 2.57 6.70
C LEU A 107 6.76 3.11 5.49
N THR A 108 7.39 3.95 4.67
CA THR A 108 6.74 4.49 3.46
C THR A 108 6.42 3.38 2.45
N GLN A 109 7.29 2.38 2.30
CA GLN A 109 7.00 1.23 1.42
C GLN A 109 5.84 0.37 1.93
N ILE A 110 5.67 0.21 3.24
CA ILE A 110 4.55 -0.51 3.84
C ILE A 110 3.23 0.23 3.51
N ILE A 111 3.19 1.56 3.67
CA ILE A 111 2.02 2.39 3.31
C ILE A 111 1.70 2.27 1.80
N VAL A 112 2.71 2.34 0.94
CA VAL A 112 2.51 2.18 -0.52
C VAL A 112 2.05 0.77 -0.87
N ASN A 113 2.59 -0.27 -0.23
CA ASN A 113 2.18 -1.65 -0.44
C ASN A 113 0.71 -1.87 -0.05
N ARG A 114 0.24 -1.23 1.03
CA ARG A 114 -1.18 -1.19 1.40
C ARG A 114 -2.03 -0.56 0.30
N LEU A 115 -1.59 0.58 -0.24
CA LEU A 115 -2.29 1.26 -1.34
C LEU A 115 -2.35 0.41 -2.61
N ALA A 116 -1.33 -0.39 -2.88
CA ALA A 116 -1.28 -1.33 -4.00
C ALA A 116 -2.40 -2.36 -3.94
N PHE A 117 -2.61 -2.94 -2.77
CA PHE A 117 -3.67 -3.91 -2.57
C PHE A 117 -5.07 -3.29 -2.71
N LEU A 118 -5.21 -2.01 -2.33
CA LEU A 118 -6.47 -1.30 -2.46
C LEU A 118 -6.69 -0.75 -3.88
N THR A 119 -5.73 -0.67 -4.80
CA THR A 119 -5.97 -0.02 -6.09
C THR A 119 -6.35 -1.04 -7.19
N PRO A 120 -7.32 -0.75 -8.08
CA PRO A 120 -7.68 -1.67 -9.17
C PRO A 120 -6.61 -1.82 -10.26
N ASN A 121 -5.85 -0.75 -10.53
CA ASN A 121 -4.83 -0.71 -11.59
C ASN A 121 -3.41 -0.94 -11.02
N PRO A 122 -2.82 -2.14 -11.21
CA PRO A 122 -1.51 -2.48 -10.65
C PRO A 122 -0.33 -1.75 -11.32
N ALA A 123 -0.48 -1.32 -12.58
CA ALA A 123 0.60 -0.63 -13.30
C ALA A 123 0.82 0.79 -12.76
N ALA A 124 -0.27 1.50 -12.43
CA ALA A 124 -0.18 2.81 -11.80
C ALA A 124 0.50 2.74 -10.42
N ILE A 125 0.19 1.73 -9.62
CA ILE A 125 0.83 1.59 -8.30
C ILE A 125 2.27 1.10 -8.39
N THR A 126 2.61 0.23 -9.32
CA THR A 126 4.01 -0.18 -9.48
C THR A 126 4.89 1.02 -9.81
N ARG A 127 4.41 1.93 -10.68
CA ARG A 127 5.08 3.21 -10.94
C ARG A 127 5.15 4.08 -9.68
N LEU A 128 4.05 4.24 -8.95
CA LEU A 128 4.04 4.99 -7.69
C LEU A 128 5.05 4.44 -6.67
N ARG A 129 5.16 3.12 -6.55
CA ARG A 129 6.11 2.45 -5.66
C ARG A 129 7.54 2.81 -5.98
N TRP A 130 7.94 2.71 -7.26
CA TRP A 130 9.29 3.06 -7.68
C TRP A 130 9.58 4.55 -7.53
N ILE A 131 8.62 5.42 -7.86
CA ILE A 131 8.77 6.87 -7.69
C ILE A 131 8.98 7.23 -6.21
N VAL A 132 8.12 6.74 -5.32
CA VAL A 132 8.23 7.02 -3.88
C VAL A 132 9.49 6.39 -3.30
N PHE A 133 9.85 5.18 -3.73
CA PHE A 133 11.09 4.52 -3.29
C PHE A 133 12.33 5.35 -3.64
N LEU A 134 12.46 5.79 -4.90
CA LEU A 134 13.61 6.56 -5.35
C LEU A 134 13.64 7.96 -4.73
N LEU A 135 12.49 8.60 -4.57
CA LEU A 135 12.38 9.92 -3.95
C LEU A 135 12.86 9.89 -2.50
N ILE A 136 12.37 8.95 -1.70
CA ILE A 136 12.76 8.82 -0.28
C ILE A 136 14.24 8.42 -0.18
N LEU A 137 14.71 7.53 -1.04
CA LEU A 137 16.12 7.12 -1.05
C LEU A 137 17.05 8.31 -1.32
N LEU A 138 16.71 9.19 -2.28
CA LEU A 138 17.50 10.37 -2.59
C LEU A 138 17.56 11.35 -1.42
N VAL A 139 16.42 11.60 -0.77
CA VAL A 139 16.37 12.47 0.42
C VAL A 139 17.19 11.86 1.56
N ASN A 140 17.04 10.56 1.84
CA ASN A 140 17.80 9.87 2.89
C ASN A 140 19.32 9.94 2.65
N ILE A 141 19.77 9.72 1.42
CA ILE A 141 21.21 9.86 1.09
C ILE A 141 21.69 11.27 1.38
N SER A 142 20.91 12.29 1.00
CA SER A 142 21.24 13.69 1.28
C SER A 142 21.37 13.95 2.78
N VAL A 143 20.45 13.42 3.58
CA VAL A 143 20.43 13.59 5.04
C VAL A 143 21.61 12.88 5.70
N MET A 144 21.95 11.66 5.26
CA MET A 144 23.10 10.93 5.77
C MET A 144 24.40 11.74 5.58
N VAL A 145 24.56 12.38 4.43
CA VAL A 145 25.74 13.19 4.12
C VAL A 145 25.79 14.48 4.93
N THR A 146 24.65 15.10 5.24
CA THR A 146 24.62 16.36 6.04
C THR A 146 24.68 16.12 7.54
N TRP A 147 23.99 15.09 8.03
CA TRP A 147 23.80 14.83 9.45
C TRP A 147 25.05 14.27 10.12
N VAL A 148 25.75 13.32 9.48
CA VAL A 148 26.95 12.71 10.07
C VAL A 148 28.05 13.74 10.36
N PRO A 149 28.45 14.63 9.43
CA PRO A 149 29.41 15.71 9.71
C PRO A 149 28.92 16.71 10.77
N ALA A 150 27.61 16.95 10.84
CA ALA A 150 27.03 17.85 11.82
C ALA A 150 27.08 17.30 13.24
N GLN A 151 26.86 15.98 13.42
CA GLN A 151 27.00 15.32 14.73
C GLN A 151 28.46 15.20 15.17
N LEU A 152 29.39 15.09 14.24
CA LEU A 152 30.83 15.15 14.55
C LEU A 152 31.30 16.59 14.89
N GLN A 153 30.44 17.61 14.78
CA GLN A 153 30.74 19.01 15.10
C GLN A 153 31.99 19.56 14.39
N ILE A 154 32.25 19.13 13.15
CA ILE A 154 33.46 19.51 12.40
C ILE A 154 33.54 21.03 12.13
N SER A 155 32.40 21.70 11.93
CA SER A 155 32.35 23.16 11.73
C SER A 155 30.98 23.75 12.06
N HIS A 156 30.95 24.97 12.61
CA HIS A 156 29.71 25.74 12.83
C HIS A 156 28.90 26.01 11.55
N LYS A 157 29.55 26.02 10.38
CA LYS A 157 28.84 26.16 9.08
C LYS A 157 28.02 24.91 8.77
N TRP A 158 28.61 23.72 8.95
CA TRP A 158 27.94 22.44 8.75
C TRP A 158 26.78 22.24 9.72
N MET A 159 26.93 22.69 10.96
CA MET A 159 25.86 22.60 11.96
C MET A 159 24.62 23.43 11.57
N ARG A 160 24.79 24.68 11.10
CA ARG A 160 23.67 25.52 10.65
C ARG A 160 23.00 24.97 9.39
N ILE A 161 23.77 24.43 8.46
CA ILE A 161 23.23 23.82 7.24
C ILE A 161 22.41 22.58 7.59
N SER A 162 22.90 21.71 8.48
CA SER A 162 22.17 20.52 8.92
C SER A 162 20.86 20.88 9.60
N GLU A 163 20.85 21.89 10.48
CA GLU A 163 19.64 22.30 11.16
C GLU A 163 18.52 22.77 10.20
N ILE A 164 18.89 23.55 9.18
CA ILE A 164 17.94 23.99 8.16
C ILE A 164 17.49 22.81 7.30
N TRP A 165 18.44 21.96 6.89
CA TRP A 165 18.17 20.81 6.03
C TRP A 165 17.27 19.78 6.70
N GLU A 166 17.49 19.49 7.99
CA GLU A 166 16.66 18.61 8.82
C GLU A 166 15.19 19.07 8.84
N ARG A 167 14.93 20.38 8.94
CA ARG A 167 13.56 20.91 8.88
C ARG A 167 12.91 20.72 7.51
N CYS A 168 13.67 20.95 6.44
CA CYS A 168 13.19 20.76 5.07
C CYS A 168 12.88 19.29 4.77
N GLU A 169 13.75 18.37 5.21
CA GLU A 169 13.55 16.92 5.10
C GLU A 169 12.26 16.48 5.78
N MET A 170 12.05 16.86 7.05
CA MET A 170 10.86 16.49 7.79
C MET A 170 9.59 17.01 7.11
N ALA A 171 9.63 18.21 6.54
CA ALA A 171 8.52 18.75 5.76
C ALA A 171 8.24 17.91 4.50
N ILE A 172 9.29 17.49 3.77
CA ILE A 172 9.14 16.61 2.60
C ILE A 172 8.52 15.26 2.99
N PHE A 173 8.98 14.64 4.07
CA PHE A 173 8.43 13.37 4.54
C PHE A 173 6.98 13.51 5.01
N SER A 174 6.66 14.58 5.73
CA SER A 174 5.29 14.86 6.15
C SER A 174 4.35 15.06 4.95
N ILE A 175 4.79 15.78 3.90
CA ILE A 175 4.00 15.95 2.67
C ILE A 175 3.76 14.60 1.98
N ILE A 176 4.78 13.74 1.91
CA ILE A 176 4.65 12.41 1.30
C ILE A 176 3.70 11.53 2.12
N ASP A 177 3.83 11.49 3.44
CA ASP A 177 2.96 10.74 4.34
C ASP A 177 1.51 11.21 4.22
N LEU A 178 1.27 12.52 4.30
CA LEU A 178 -0.03 13.15 4.12
C LEU A 178 -0.63 12.81 2.75
N SER A 179 0.15 12.92 1.67
CA SER A 179 -0.33 12.63 0.31
C SER A 179 -0.76 11.17 0.14
N LEU A 180 0.00 10.22 0.70
CA LEU A 180 -0.32 8.80 0.64
C LEU A 180 -1.56 8.46 1.48
N ASN A 181 -1.67 9.04 2.68
CA ASN A 181 -2.80 8.84 3.57
C ASN A 181 -4.09 9.48 3.03
N LEU A 182 -4.02 10.67 2.42
CA LEU A 182 -5.16 11.30 1.75
C LEU A 182 -5.66 10.48 0.56
N ARG A 183 -4.74 9.98 -0.28
CA ARG A 183 -5.09 9.09 -1.41
C ARG A 183 -5.79 7.83 -0.92
N PHE A 184 -5.33 7.26 0.19
CA PHE A 184 -5.98 6.09 0.80
C PHE A 184 -7.43 6.41 1.21
N VAL A 185 -7.66 7.51 1.94
CA VAL A 185 -9.02 7.92 2.36
C VAL A 185 -9.94 8.14 1.16
N GLN A 186 -9.46 8.83 0.11
CA GLN A 186 -10.22 9.05 -1.12
C GLN A 186 -10.61 7.73 -1.79
N LEU A 187 -9.68 6.77 -1.86
CA LEU A 187 -9.91 5.47 -2.47
C LEU A 187 -10.92 4.64 -1.67
N VAL A 188 -10.85 4.67 -0.34
CA VAL A 188 -11.83 3.99 0.53
C VAL A 188 -13.21 4.65 0.40
N ARG A 189 -13.28 6.00 0.42
CA ARG A 189 -14.54 6.75 0.27
C ARG A 189 -15.24 6.39 -1.03
N ASN A 190 -14.52 6.46 -2.15
CA ASN A 190 -15.07 6.16 -3.48
C ASN A 190 -15.60 4.72 -3.59
N ARG A 191 -14.99 3.78 -2.86
CA ARG A 191 -15.41 2.36 -2.82
C ARG A 191 -16.58 2.08 -1.90
N MET A 192 -16.75 2.87 -0.85
CA MET A 192 -17.90 2.74 0.05
C MET A 192 -19.17 3.30 -0.59
N THR A 193 -19.07 4.39 -1.36
CA THR A 193 -20.23 4.98 -2.04
C THR A 193 -20.80 4.06 -3.14
N SER A 194 -19.97 3.18 -3.74
CA SER A 194 -20.44 2.21 -4.74
C SER A 194 -21.13 0.97 -4.16
N HIS A 195 -20.96 0.69 -2.87
CA HIS A 195 -21.57 -0.46 -2.18
C HIS A 195 -22.46 0.06 -1.05
N ALA A 196 -23.68 0.44 -1.41
CA ALA A 196 -24.62 1.14 -0.54
C ALA A 196 -24.80 0.48 0.84
N LEU A 197 -24.37 1.22 1.87
CA LEU A 197 -25.05 1.36 3.17
C LEU A 197 -25.23 0.10 4.04
N ASN A 198 -24.13 -0.56 4.40
CA ASN A 198 -24.13 -1.35 5.64
C ASN A 198 -23.59 -0.47 6.79
N ASN A 199 -24.41 -0.12 7.79
CA ASN A 199 -24.02 0.69 8.96
C ASN A 199 -22.74 0.19 9.67
N LYS A 200 -22.45 -1.13 9.58
CA LYS A 200 -21.23 -1.75 10.11
C LYS A 200 -19.94 -1.28 9.41
N TYR A 201 -20.01 -0.91 8.13
CA TYR A 201 -18.86 -0.43 7.36
C TYR A 201 -18.50 1.02 7.71
N LEU A 202 -19.47 1.82 8.13
CA LEU A 202 -19.23 3.22 8.51
C LEU A 202 -18.41 3.33 9.80
N SER A 203 -18.74 2.51 10.81
CA SER A 203 -17.99 2.47 12.08
C SER A 203 -16.52 2.04 11.85
N LEU A 204 -16.32 1.04 10.99
CA LEU A 204 -14.98 0.62 10.59
C LEU A 204 -14.22 1.71 9.84
N PHE A 205 -14.87 2.42 8.92
CA PHE A 205 -14.26 3.54 8.22
C PHE A 205 -13.88 4.68 9.16
N GLN A 206 -14.77 5.05 10.08
CA GLN A 206 -14.52 6.09 11.10
C GLN A 206 -13.33 5.73 11.99
N PHE A 207 -13.24 4.47 12.44
CA PHE A 207 -12.09 3.98 13.21
C PHE A 207 -10.79 4.11 12.41
N ASN A 208 -10.79 3.76 11.12
CA ASN A 208 -9.59 3.85 10.28
C ASN A 208 -9.22 5.31 9.96
N CYS A 209 -10.20 6.19 9.75
CA CYS A 209 -9.96 7.63 9.65
C CYS A 209 -9.36 8.20 10.94
N GLY A 210 -9.81 7.74 12.11
CA GLY A 210 -9.22 8.10 13.40
C GLY A 210 -7.76 7.66 13.52
N MET A 211 -7.43 6.43 13.10
CA MET A 211 -6.05 5.95 13.07
C MET A 211 -5.16 6.75 12.09
N ILE A 212 -5.70 7.16 10.93
CA ILE A 212 -4.97 8.02 9.97
C ILE A 212 -4.73 9.41 10.56
N LEU A 213 -5.73 9.99 11.22
CA LEU A 213 -5.59 11.27 11.89
C LEU A 213 -4.51 11.19 12.99
N ALA A 214 -4.46 10.10 13.74
CA ALA A 214 -3.39 9.83 14.70
C ALA A 214 -2.01 9.67 14.04
N SER A 215 -1.92 9.09 12.84
CA SER A 215 -0.66 9.02 12.08
C SER A 215 -0.17 10.42 11.67
N ILE A 216 -1.09 11.26 11.17
CA ILE A 216 -0.77 12.64 10.75
C ILE A 216 -0.41 13.50 11.95
N SER A 217 -1.07 13.33 13.10
CA SER A 217 -0.74 14.07 14.31
C SER A 217 0.66 13.75 14.83
N LEU A 218 1.15 12.51 14.65
CA LEU A 218 2.53 12.15 14.96
C LEU A 218 3.54 12.89 14.07
N ASP A 219 3.25 13.14 12.80
CA ASP A 219 4.12 13.95 11.94
C ASP A 219 4.18 15.41 12.40
N VAL A 220 3.03 15.99 12.75
CA VAL A 220 2.98 17.36 13.31
C VAL A 220 3.75 17.42 14.63
N ALA A 221 3.63 16.40 15.49
CA ALA A 221 4.38 16.33 16.73
C ALA A 221 5.89 16.17 16.47
N LEU A 222 6.32 15.40 15.48
CA LEU A 222 7.74 15.26 15.11
C LEU A 222 8.33 16.59 14.64
N ILE A 223 7.59 17.33 13.80
CA ILE A 223 7.99 18.67 13.35
C ILE A 223 8.01 19.66 14.53
N GLY A 224 7.02 19.62 15.40
CA GLY A 224 6.95 20.48 16.58
C GLY A 224 8.09 20.22 17.57
N LEU A 225 8.48 18.96 17.76
CA LEU A 225 9.52 18.59 18.70
C LEU A 225 10.92 19.01 18.23
N MET A 226 11.13 19.20 16.92
CA MET A 226 12.34 19.83 16.39
C MET A 226 12.50 21.30 16.79
N SER A 227 11.43 21.96 17.25
CA SER A 227 11.54 23.31 17.80
C SER A 227 12.14 23.33 19.21
N LEU A 228 12.28 22.17 19.87
CA LEU A 228 12.96 22.11 21.16
C LEU A 228 14.48 22.03 20.96
N PRO A 229 15.26 22.72 21.82
CA PRO A 229 16.71 22.70 21.74
C PRO A 229 17.34 21.34 22.09
N SER A 230 16.58 20.41 22.70
CA SER A 230 17.09 19.12 23.13
C SER A 230 16.96 18.03 22.06
N LYS A 231 18.06 17.80 21.32
CA LYS A 231 18.20 16.72 20.31
C LYS A 231 17.92 15.31 20.86
N LEU A 232 18.07 15.13 22.18
CA LEU A 232 17.88 13.84 22.86
C LEU A 232 16.40 13.43 22.94
N VAL A 233 15.54 14.36 23.34
CA VAL A 233 14.09 14.11 23.43
C VAL A 233 13.54 13.82 22.03
N TYR A 234 14.05 14.54 21.03
CA TYR A 234 13.74 14.30 19.63
C TYR A 234 14.09 12.88 19.16
N LEU A 235 15.30 12.38 19.43
CA LEU A 235 15.73 11.05 18.99
C LEU A 235 14.87 9.92 19.58
N GLN A 236 14.45 10.07 20.84
CA GLN A 236 13.62 9.09 21.51
C GLN A 236 12.17 9.12 21.01
N PHE A 237 11.61 10.31 20.83
CA PHE A 237 10.26 10.49 20.29
C PHE A 237 10.18 10.04 18.82
N HIS A 238 11.25 10.19 18.04
CA HIS A 238 11.33 9.67 16.69
C HIS A 238 11.08 8.16 16.65
N SER A 239 11.85 7.39 17.44
CA SER A 239 11.67 5.93 17.52
C SER A 239 10.25 5.54 17.96
N LEU A 240 9.66 6.30 18.90
CA LEU A 240 8.29 6.10 19.32
C LEU A 240 7.28 6.34 18.19
N ALA A 241 7.37 7.49 17.51
CA ALA A 241 6.44 7.86 16.45
C ALA A 241 6.44 6.82 15.33
N PHE A 242 7.61 6.33 14.92
CA PHE A 242 7.73 5.30 13.90
C PHE A 242 7.16 3.94 14.34
N LEU A 243 7.30 3.55 15.62
CA LEU A 243 6.63 2.36 16.17
C LEU A 243 5.10 2.50 16.16
N VAL A 244 4.58 3.64 16.59
CA VAL A 244 3.13 3.90 16.61
C VAL A 244 2.58 3.90 15.18
N LYS A 245 3.29 4.53 14.24
CA LYS A 245 2.93 4.51 12.81
C LYS A 245 2.93 3.09 12.24
N LEU A 246 3.95 2.29 12.54
CA LEU A 246 4.00 0.88 12.13
C LEU A 246 2.82 0.08 12.72
N PHE A 247 2.47 0.33 13.99
CA PHE A 247 1.31 -0.29 14.64
C PHE A 247 -0.02 0.11 14.00
N ILE A 248 -0.21 1.40 13.69
CA ILE A 248 -1.37 1.91 12.95
C ILE A 248 -1.50 1.22 11.59
N GLU A 249 -0.39 1.14 10.86
CA GLU A 249 -0.33 0.52 9.54
C GLU A 249 -0.74 -0.96 9.58
N MET A 250 -0.26 -1.69 10.60
CA MET A 250 -0.66 -3.08 10.84
C MET A 250 -2.16 -3.19 11.17
N ASN A 251 -2.70 -2.39 12.08
CA ASN A 251 -4.12 -2.46 12.45
C ASN A 251 -5.07 -2.10 11.30
N MET A 252 -4.66 -1.21 10.39
CA MET A 252 -5.47 -0.86 9.22
C MET A 252 -5.63 -2.00 8.21
N SER A 253 -4.66 -2.93 8.15
CA SER A 253 -4.71 -4.08 7.23
C SER A 253 -5.93 -5.00 7.47
N ASP A 254 -6.51 -4.98 8.67
CA ASP A 254 -7.71 -5.76 9.04
C ASP A 254 -8.97 -5.27 8.32
N LEU A 255 -9.13 -3.94 8.14
CA LEU A 255 -10.22 -3.37 7.35
C LEU A 255 -10.10 -3.78 5.88
N ILE A 256 -8.88 -3.69 5.37
CA ILE A 256 -8.56 -3.94 3.97
C ILE A 256 -8.82 -5.39 3.58
N THR A 257 -8.47 -6.32 4.48
CA THR A 257 -8.77 -7.74 4.29
C THR A 257 -10.28 -7.99 4.18
N LYS A 258 -11.10 -7.33 5.00
CA LYS A 258 -12.56 -7.45 4.96
C LYS A 258 -13.15 -6.87 3.67
N VAL A 259 -12.74 -5.65 3.29
CA VAL A 259 -13.18 -5.01 2.04
C VAL A 259 -12.81 -5.86 0.81
N ALA A 260 -11.62 -6.46 0.80
CA ALA A 260 -11.18 -7.30 -0.32
C ALA A 260 -11.83 -8.69 -0.35
N GLN A 261 -12.18 -9.26 0.79
CA GLN A 261 -12.93 -10.52 0.84
C GLN A 261 -14.34 -10.35 0.27
N ASP A 262 -15.01 -9.24 0.55
CA ASP A 262 -16.33 -8.94 -0.03
C ASP A 262 -16.26 -8.76 -1.55
N ARG A 263 -15.14 -8.23 -2.09
CA ARG A 263 -14.89 -8.21 -3.54
C ARG A 263 -14.87 -9.62 -4.15
N ASN A 264 -14.19 -10.57 -3.52
CA ASN A 264 -14.09 -11.94 -4.04
C ASN A 264 -15.44 -12.67 -3.96
N ARG A 265 -16.22 -12.45 -2.89
CA ARG A 265 -17.57 -13.02 -2.78
C ARG A 265 -18.49 -12.51 -3.88
N ASN A 266 -18.54 -11.19 -4.08
CA ASN A 266 -19.41 -10.59 -5.10
C ASN A 266 -18.99 -10.99 -6.54
N ALA A 267 -17.69 -11.13 -6.81
CA ALA A 267 -17.22 -11.64 -8.10
C ALA A 267 -17.62 -13.10 -8.34
N SER A 268 -17.54 -13.94 -7.30
CA SER A 268 -17.98 -15.34 -7.36
C SER A 268 -19.49 -15.46 -7.56
N ASP A 269 -20.30 -14.63 -6.87
CA ASP A 269 -21.76 -14.59 -7.04
C ASP A 269 -22.19 -14.07 -8.42
N ARG A 270 -21.38 -13.20 -9.04
CA ARG A 270 -21.64 -12.75 -10.41
C ARG A 270 -21.33 -13.84 -11.43
N ASN A 271 -20.28 -14.64 -11.19
CA ASN A 271 -19.92 -15.77 -12.03
C ASN A 271 -20.89 -16.97 -11.90
N SER A 272 -21.51 -17.17 -10.74
CA SER A 272 -22.51 -18.23 -10.55
C SER A 272 -23.89 -17.93 -11.16
N ARG A 273 -24.16 -16.67 -11.51
CA ARG A 273 -25.40 -16.23 -12.18
C ARG A 273 -25.33 -16.22 -13.70
N LEU A 274 -24.17 -16.54 -14.29
CA LEU A 274 -24.06 -16.79 -15.73
C LEU A 274 -24.50 -18.24 -16.01
N PRO A 275 -25.41 -18.49 -16.96
CA PRO A 275 -25.83 -19.86 -17.28
C PRO A 275 -24.62 -20.67 -17.77
N PRO A 276 -24.54 -21.97 -17.43
CA PRO A 276 -23.43 -22.79 -17.86
C PRO A 276 -23.50 -22.95 -19.38
N ALA A 277 -22.57 -22.34 -20.10
CA ALA A 277 -22.31 -22.77 -21.47
C ALA A 277 -21.79 -24.21 -21.39
N ASP A 278 -22.52 -25.13 -22.04
CA ASP A 278 -22.29 -26.57 -22.04
C ASP A 278 -20.81 -26.93 -22.12
N ARG A 279 -20.25 -27.39 -21.00
CA ARG A 279 -18.98 -28.13 -21.00
C ARG A 279 -19.27 -29.52 -21.54
N THR A 280 -19.28 -29.64 -22.86
CA THR A 280 -19.15 -30.93 -23.53
C THR A 280 -17.77 -31.49 -23.20
N LEU A 281 -17.78 -32.49 -22.33
CA LEU A 281 -16.66 -33.33 -21.93
C LEU A 281 -16.14 -34.04 -23.20
N SER A 282 -15.02 -33.59 -23.76
CA SER A 282 -14.30 -34.40 -24.76
C SER A 282 -13.17 -35.15 -24.06
N LEU A 283 -13.42 -36.43 -23.83
CA LEU A 283 -12.45 -37.43 -23.43
C LEU A 283 -11.38 -37.53 -24.54
N ALA A 284 -10.20 -36.97 -24.32
CA ALA A 284 -9.12 -36.98 -25.30
C ALA A 284 -8.39 -38.35 -25.29
N THR A 285 -8.78 -39.23 -26.21
CA THR A 285 -7.97 -40.39 -26.62
C THR A 285 -6.78 -39.92 -27.47
N LYS A 286 -5.59 -40.41 -27.11
CA LYS A 286 -4.31 -40.22 -27.82
C LYS A 286 -4.41 -40.51 -29.33
N SER A 287 -3.93 -39.59 -30.18
CA SER A 287 -3.36 -39.92 -31.50
C SER A 287 -2.39 -38.83 -32.00
N ALA A 288 -1.45 -39.27 -32.83
CA ALA A 288 -0.18 -38.65 -33.23
C ALA A 288 -0.31 -37.49 -34.24
N PRO A 289 0.80 -36.79 -34.61
CA PRO A 289 0.75 -35.47 -35.23
C PRO A 289 0.63 -35.53 -36.76
N GLY A 290 -0.05 -34.54 -37.33
CA GLY A 290 0.01 -34.26 -38.77
C GLY A 290 -1.34 -34.26 -39.49
N ARG A 291 -2.15 -33.22 -39.27
CA ARG A 291 -3.04 -32.63 -40.29
C ARG A 291 -3.73 -31.39 -39.74
N LEU A 292 -3.59 -30.27 -40.46
CA LEU A 292 -4.39 -29.05 -40.26
C LEU A 292 -5.87 -29.39 -40.43
N ARG A 293 -6.66 -29.21 -39.37
CA ARG A 293 -8.11 -29.42 -39.39
C ARG A 293 -8.79 -28.06 -39.57
N ALA A 294 -9.53 -27.91 -40.66
CA ALA A 294 -10.37 -26.75 -40.95
C ALA A 294 -11.47 -26.61 -39.88
N ALA A 295 -11.71 -25.39 -39.42
CA ALA A 295 -12.81 -25.08 -38.50
C ALA A 295 -14.13 -25.07 -39.27
N GLN A 296 -15.03 -26.01 -38.96
CA GLN A 296 -16.41 -25.99 -39.43
C GLN A 296 -17.26 -25.18 -38.45
N ILE A 297 -17.90 -24.12 -38.93
CA ILE A 297 -18.94 -23.38 -38.20
C ILE A 297 -20.28 -23.91 -38.72
N PRO A 298 -21.20 -24.40 -37.86
CA PRO A 298 -22.51 -24.85 -38.32
C PRO A 298 -23.40 -23.63 -38.57
N THR A 299 -23.73 -23.36 -39.83
CA THR A 299 -24.88 -22.52 -40.20
C THR A 299 -26.10 -23.41 -40.39
N GLY A 300 -27.16 -23.14 -39.63
CA GLY A 300 -28.47 -23.75 -39.85
C GLY A 300 -28.99 -23.45 -41.25
N ASN A 301 -29.51 -24.49 -41.89
CA ASN A 301 -30.02 -24.59 -43.27
C ASN A 301 -28.96 -24.86 -44.34
N GLY A 302 -28.98 -26.11 -44.80
CA GLY A 302 -27.96 -26.76 -45.62
C GLY A 302 -27.75 -26.13 -47.00
N SER A 303 -26.56 -25.56 -47.17
CA SER A 303 -25.78 -25.61 -48.42
C SER A 303 -24.30 -25.38 -48.07
N VAL A 304 -23.41 -26.22 -48.59
CA VAL A 304 -21.97 -26.21 -48.31
C VAL A 304 -21.27 -25.28 -49.29
N VAL A 305 -20.61 -24.23 -48.80
CA VAL A 305 -19.74 -23.35 -49.61
C VAL A 305 -18.31 -23.49 -49.09
N GLU A 306 -17.44 -24.04 -49.93
CA GLU A 306 -16.01 -24.22 -49.66
C GLU A 306 -15.24 -22.96 -50.08
N VAL A 307 -14.67 -22.22 -49.12
CA VAL A 307 -13.89 -21.00 -49.39
C VAL A 307 -12.43 -21.24 -49.01
N GLY A 308 -11.58 -21.40 -50.01
CA GLY A 308 -10.11 -21.44 -49.86
C GLY A 308 -9.51 -20.04 -49.58
N PRO A 309 -8.30 -19.95 -48.99
CA PRO A 309 -7.76 -18.69 -48.52
C PRO A 309 -7.23 -17.81 -49.67
N LYS A 310 -7.74 -16.58 -49.80
CA LYS A 310 -7.16 -15.56 -50.69
C LYS A 310 -6.05 -14.79 -49.98
N ARG A 311 -4.88 -14.73 -50.63
CA ARG A 311 -3.71 -13.92 -50.29
C ARG A 311 -3.99 -12.41 -50.40
N SER A 312 -3.29 -11.67 -49.53
CA SER A 312 -3.03 -10.23 -49.48
C SER A 312 -3.16 -9.44 -50.79
N SER A 313 -3.75 -8.24 -50.72
CA SER A 313 -3.22 -6.98 -51.30
C SER A 313 -4.04 -5.77 -50.80
N TYR A 314 -3.39 -4.81 -50.14
CA TYR A 314 -3.81 -3.40 -50.08
C TYR A 314 -3.19 -2.68 -51.29
N PRO A 315 -3.79 -1.62 -51.89
CA PRO A 315 -3.67 -0.28 -51.28
C PRO A 315 -4.79 0.74 -51.55
N ALA A 316 -4.76 1.77 -50.69
CA ALA A 316 -5.00 3.21 -50.90
C ALA A 316 -6.22 3.67 -51.71
N ASP A 317 -7.22 4.25 -51.04
CA ASP A 317 -7.57 5.67 -51.24
C ASP A 317 -8.46 6.21 -50.10
N GLY A 318 -8.33 7.50 -49.81
CA GLY A 318 -8.88 8.15 -48.61
C GLY A 318 -10.39 8.33 -48.62
N ARG A 319 -11.05 7.89 -47.55
CA ARG A 319 -12.32 8.42 -47.01
C ARG A 319 -12.63 7.78 -45.65
N ILE A 320 -13.13 8.58 -44.70
CA ILE A 320 -13.56 8.15 -43.38
C ILE A 320 -14.91 7.43 -43.52
N HIS A 321 -14.99 6.15 -43.18
CA HIS A 321 -16.26 5.42 -43.07
C HIS A 321 -16.73 5.43 -41.61
N ILE A 322 -17.78 6.23 -41.34
CA ILE A 322 -18.52 6.20 -40.07
C ILE A 322 -19.59 5.10 -40.21
N THR A 323 -19.46 4.04 -39.43
CA THR A 323 -20.48 2.99 -39.36
C THR A 323 -21.50 3.38 -38.30
N VAL A 324 -22.71 3.76 -38.72
CA VAL A 324 -23.87 3.98 -37.84
C VAL A 324 -24.69 2.70 -37.81
N GLU A 325 -24.73 2.04 -36.66
CA GLU A 325 -25.55 0.85 -36.45
C GLU A 325 -26.97 1.27 -36.03
N THR A 326 -27.92 1.21 -36.96
CA THR A 326 -29.34 1.46 -36.68
C THR A 326 -30.03 0.12 -36.44
N ALA A 327 -30.41 -0.17 -35.19
CA ALA A 327 -31.18 -1.37 -34.86
C ALA A 327 -32.65 -1.18 -35.23
N ILE A 328 -33.16 -1.98 -36.16
CA ILE A 328 -34.60 -2.07 -36.49
C ILE A 328 -35.15 -3.34 -35.86
N THR A 329 -36.02 -3.21 -34.85
CA THR A 329 -36.71 -4.35 -34.24
C THR A 329 -37.98 -4.66 -35.04
N ARG A 330 -38.01 -5.77 -35.78
CA ARG A 330 -39.22 -6.27 -36.45
C ARG A 330 -39.94 -7.23 -35.50
N LYS A 331 -41.16 -6.88 -35.07
CA LYS A 331 -42.06 -7.75 -34.30
C LYS A 331 -42.77 -8.69 -35.28
N SER A 332 -42.47 -9.99 -35.23
CA SER A 332 -43.19 -11.00 -36.01
C SER A 332 -44.54 -11.28 -35.36
N ILE A 333 -45.57 -11.23 -36.20
CA ILE A 333 -46.94 -11.68 -35.95
C ILE A 333 -46.97 -13.14 -36.39
N ASP A 334 -47.37 -14.05 -35.50
CA ASP A 334 -47.76 -15.41 -35.88
C ASP A 334 -49.28 -15.50 -35.96
N SER A 335 -49.71 -15.96 -37.12
CA SER A 335 -51.05 -16.23 -37.66
C SER A 335 -51.76 -17.40 -36.95
N GLU A 336 -53.02 -17.21 -36.57
CA GLU A 336 -54.23 -17.85 -37.13
C GLU A 336 -54.25 -19.39 -37.12
N ASP A 337 -55.19 -19.95 -36.34
CA ASP A 337 -55.92 -21.15 -36.74
C ASP A 337 -57.39 -21.02 -36.32
N ASP A 338 -58.26 -21.42 -37.23
CA ASP A 338 -59.70 -21.19 -37.29
C ASP A 338 -60.51 -22.11 -36.34
N THR A 339 -61.68 -21.65 -35.89
CA THR A 339 -62.91 -22.44 -35.96
C THR A 339 -64.14 -21.58 -35.68
N ALA A 340 -65.03 -21.55 -36.67
CA ALA A 340 -66.35 -20.95 -36.64
C ALA A 340 -67.35 -21.75 -35.77
N SER A 341 -68.33 -21.07 -35.17
CA SER A 341 -69.77 -21.30 -35.41
C SER A 341 -70.67 -20.88 -34.23
N GLN A 342 -71.64 -20.01 -34.55
CA GLN A 342 -73.00 -19.89 -34.00
C GLN A 342 -73.30 -20.27 -32.53
N ARG A 343 -73.86 -19.33 -31.75
CA ARG A 343 -75.31 -19.28 -31.38
C ARG A 343 -75.58 -18.28 -30.25
N SER A 344 -76.57 -17.44 -30.50
CA SER A 344 -77.39 -16.72 -29.51
C SER A 344 -78.12 -17.71 -28.58
N LEU A 345 -78.22 -17.40 -27.28
CA LEU A 345 -79.46 -17.35 -26.47
C LEU A 345 -79.18 -17.30 -24.95
N THR A 346 -79.50 -16.15 -24.36
CA THR A 346 -80.31 -15.91 -23.14
C THR A 346 -80.24 -16.81 -21.88
N ARG A 347 -80.33 -16.09 -20.74
CA ARG A 347 -80.89 -16.45 -19.41
C ARG A 347 -80.06 -17.46 -18.60
N GLY A 348 -79.79 -17.27 -17.31
CA GLY A 348 -80.31 -16.34 -16.31
C GLY A 348 -80.40 -17.10 -14.98
N MET A 349 -79.69 -16.64 -13.96
CA MET A 349 -80.05 -16.67 -12.55
C MET A 349 -79.08 -15.79 -11.78
#